data_AF-A0A520R5I1-F1
#
_entry.id   AF-A0A520R5I1-F1
#
_cell.length_a   1.000
_cell.length_b   1.000
_cell.length_c   1.000
_cell.angle_alpha   90.00
_cell.angle_beta   90.00
_cell.angle_gamma   90.00
#
_symmetry.space_group_name_H-M   'P 1'
#
loop_
_entity.id
_entity.type
_entity.pdbx_description
1 polymer ?
#
loop_
_entity_poly.entity_id
_entity_poly.type
_entity_poly.pdbx_seq_one_letter_code
_entity_poly.pdbx_strand_id
1 'polypeptide(L)'
;MTARSIFGALFAAFIFAACSGGNAPETHEDSAQDLVDRITQSLDITYRVAANKNNEPCALANGAEYVGAVCYEGEITLSAKDDITGRDWAIFFSQVEPVAEVHSDEFELVHINGDLHRIQPTDAFRGFQPGEEKTVSFIVRGQVLTEAKLMPNYYVATKNAQAKIINNTKIKIDDETGLATKPHIKAITGADEHFKRSKNDLTPLATASYLFEQSK
;
A
#
# COMPACT_ATOMS: atom_id res chain seq x y z
N MET A 1 -91.30 -30.13 -22.22
CA MET A 1 -90.24 -29.35 -21.54
C MET A 1 -89.09 -30.29 -21.21
N THR A 2 -88.26 -30.45 -22.23
CA THR A 2 -86.92 -31.06 -22.31
C THR A 2 -85.89 -30.17 -21.59
N ALA A 3 -84.68 -30.57 -21.19
CA ALA A 3 -83.96 -31.84 -21.05
C ALA A 3 -82.64 -31.52 -20.28
N ARG A 4 -82.04 -32.53 -19.65
CA ARG A 4 -80.68 -32.56 -19.08
C ARG A 4 -79.60 -32.15 -20.10
N SER A 5 -78.45 -31.64 -19.63
CA SER A 5 -77.15 -32.15 -20.11
C SER A 5 -75.95 -31.77 -19.23
N ILE A 6 -75.03 -32.72 -19.15
CA ILE A 6 -73.73 -32.79 -18.47
C ILE A 6 -72.63 -32.41 -19.47
N PHE A 7 -71.56 -31.72 -19.07
CA PHE A 7 -70.21 -31.74 -19.70
C PHE A 7 -69.24 -31.09 -18.68
N GLY A 8 -68.06 -31.60 -18.34
CA GLY A 8 -67.10 -32.43 -19.06
C GLY A 8 -65.76 -31.67 -19.04
N ALA A 9 -64.76 -32.21 -18.34
CA ALA A 9 -63.47 -31.60 -18.03
C ALA A 9 -62.59 -31.25 -19.25
N LEU A 10 -61.69 -30.27 -19.10
CA LEU A 10 -60.45 -30.20 -19.89
C LEU A 10 -59.28 -29.70 -19.02
N PHE A 11 -58.37 -30.62 -18.70
CA PHE A 11 -57.11 -30.38 -18.01
C PHE A 11 -56.06 -30.07 -19.09
N ALA A 12 -55.55 -28.84 -19.15
CA ALA A 12 -54.48 -28.46 -20.07
C ALA A 12 -53.13 -28.56 -19.35
N ALA A 13 -52.41 -29.66 -19.55
CA ALA A 13 -51.03 -29.82 -19.12
C ALA A 13 -50.10 -29.08 -20.10
N PHE A 14 -49.54 -27.96 -19.66
CA PHE A 14 -48.44 -27.28 -20.36
C PHE A 14 -47.12 -27.97 -19.99
N ILE A 15 -46.56 -28.74 -20.92
CA ILE A 15 -45.19 -29.25 -20.84
C ILE A 15 -44.28 -28.14 -21.33
N PHE A 16 -43.63 -27.41 -20.41
CA PHE A 16 -42.51 -26.53 -20.77
C PHE A 16 -41.28 -27.39 -21.03
N ALA A 17 -40.83 -27.39 -22.27
CA ALA A 17 -39.56 -27.96 -22.69
C ALA A 17 -38.42 -27.24 -21.97
N ALA A 18 -37.62 -27.99 -21.21
CA ALA A 18 -36.38 -27.51 -20.62
C ALA A 18 -35.36 -27.29 -21.75
N CYS A 19 -35.13 -26.04 -22.13
CA CYS A 19 -33.95 -25.66 -22.90
C CYS A 19 -32.73 -25.86 -22.00
N SER A 20 -31.94 -26.89 -22.32
CA SER A 20 -30.57 -27.06 -21.86
C SER A 20 -29.71 -25.90 -22.40
N GLY A 21 -29.74 -24.77 -21.71
CA GLY A 21 -28.80 -23.67 -21.94
C GLY A 21 -27.43 -24.10 -21.42
N GLY A 22 -26.48 -24.30 -22.32
CA GLY A 22 -25.08 -24.43 -21.95
C GLY A 22 -24.65 -23.18 -21.20
N ASN A 23 -24.17 -23.34 -19.98
CA ASN A 23 -23.57 -22.27 -19.21
C ASN A 23 -22.36 -21.74 -19.99
N ALA A 24 -22.52 -20.55 -20.58
CA ALA A 24 -21.38 -19.70 -20.86
C ALA A 24 -20.66 -19.41 -19.53
N PRO A 25 -19.33 -19.30 -19.50
CA PRO A 25 -18.65 -18.87 -18.28
C PRO A 25 -19.13 -17.45 -17.96
N GLU A 26 -19.81 -17.29 -16.82
CA GLU A 26 -20.14 -15.98 -16.28
C GLU A 26 -18.82 -15.28 -15.93
N THR A 27 -18.45 -14.27 -16.70
CA THR A 27 -17.39 -13.33 -16.32
C THR A 27 -17.95 -12.48 -15.18
N HIS A 28 -17.73 -12.91 -13.94
CA HIS A 28 -17.97 -12.09 -12.76
C HIS A 28 -17.00 -10.90 -12.81
N GLU A 29 -17.53 -9.72 -13.06
CA GLU A 29 -16.79 -8.47 -12.87
C GLU A 29 -16.59 -8.30 -11.36
N ASP A 30 -15.34 -8.30 -10.89
CA ASP A 30 -15.00 -8.11 -9.47
C ASP A 30 -15.67 -6.83 -8.96
N SER A 31 -16.39 -6.92 -7.84
CA SER A 31 -16.99 -5.71 -7.25
C SER A 31 -15.89 -4.77 -6.74
N ALA A 32 -16.24 -3.49 -6.51
CA ALA A 32 -15.32 -2.53 -5.91
C ALA A 32 -14.79 -3.01 -4.54
N GLN A 33 -15.59 -3.78 -3.80
CA GLN A 33 -15.16 -4.36 -2.54
C GLN A 33 -14.22 -5.55 -2.74
N ASP A 34 -14.46 -6.39 -3.76
CA ASP A 34 -13.57 -7.51 -4.08
C ASP A 34 -12.17 -7.00 -4.47
N LEU A 35 -12.08 -5.89 -5.20
CA LEU A 35 -10.82 -5.22 -5.51
C LEU A 35 -10.08 -4.77 -4.24
N VAL A 36 -10.77 -4.09 -3.32
CA VAL A 36 -10.18 -3.65 -2.04
C VAL A 36 -9.70 -4.85 -1.21
N ASP A 37 -10.50 -5.91 -1.17
CA ASP A 37 -10.21 -7.11 -0.40
C ASP A 37 -9.00 -7.85 -0.99
N ARG A 38 -8.94 -7.94 -2.32
CA ARG A 38 -7.81 -8.49 -3.07
C ARG A 38 -6.53 -7.71 -2.77
N ILE A 39 -6.53 -6.39 -2.98
CA ILE A 39 -5.35 -5.54 -2.70
C ILE A 39 -4.91 -5.71 -1.24
N THR A 40 -5.84 -5.69 -0.28
CA THR A 40 -5.53 -5.81 1.14
C THR A 40 -4.82 -7.12 1.50
N GLN A 41 -5.17 -8.21 0.81
CA GLN A 41 -4.67 -9.56 1.10
C GLN A 41 -3.44 -9.94 0.28
N SER A 42 -3.37 -9.50 -0.97
CA SER A 42 -2.34 -9.93 -1.93
C SER A 42 -1.24 -8.90 -2.17
N LEU A 43 -1.43 -7.62 -1.82
CA LEU A 43 -0.41 -6.59 -1.97
C LEU A 43 0.40 -6.42 -0.67
N ASP A 44 1.70 -6.64 -0.74
CA ASP A 44 2.64 -6.33 0.32
C ASP A 44 3.35 -4.99 0.04
N ILE A 45 3.44 -4.14 1.06
CA ILE A 45 4.20 -2.89 1.02
C ILE A 45 5.58 -3.10 1.63
N THR A 46 6.63 -2.57 1.01
CA THR A 46 7.93 -2.38 1.64
C THR A 46 8.34 -0.92 1.57
N TYR A 47 8.56 -0.29 2.71
CA TYR A 47 9.13 1.05 2.82
C TYR A 47 10.62 0.94 3.15
N ARG A 48 11.46 1.61 2.35
CA ARG A 48 12.91 1.70 2.58
C ARG A 48 13.36 3.16 2.64
N VAL A 49 14.18 3.48 3.64
CA VAL A 49 14.97 4.71 3.64
C VAL A 49 16.24 4.41 2.87
N ALA A 50 16.35 4.91 1.64
CA ALA A 50 17.45 4.61 0.76
C ALA A 50 18.73 5.34 1.15
N ALA A 51 18.62 6.61 1.53
CA ALA A 51 19.74 7.41 2.01
C ALA A 51 19.23 8.59 2.84
N ASN A 52 19.90 8.92 3.95
CA ASN A 52 19.74 10.22 4.62
C ASN A 52 20.83 11.17 4.11
N LYS A 53 20.43 12.25 3.42
CA LYS A 53 21.32 13.27 2.86
C LYS A 53 21.54 14.36 3.90
N ASN A 54 22.42 14.04 4.86
CA ASN A 54 22.64 14.89 6.05
C ASN A 54 23.71 15.98 5.84
N ASN A 55 24.56 15.80 4.82
CA ASN A 55 25.73 16.65 4.57
C ASN A 55 25.84 17.12 3.10
N GLU A 56 24.90 16.70 2.26
CA GLU A 56 24.80 17.06 0.86
C GLU A 56 23.34 17.42 0.55
N PRO A 57 23.08 18.39 -0.33
CA PRO A 57 21.73 18.71 -0.75
C PRO A 57 21.13 17.54 -1.56
N CYS A 58 19.83 17.32 -1.44
CA CYS A 58 19.15 16.49 -2.43
C CYS A 58 19.11 17.25 -3.74
N ALA A 59 19.71 16.67 -4.77
CA ALA A 59 19.51 17.09 -6.14
C ALA A 59 18.07 16.76 -6.53
N LEU A 60 17.28 17.78 -6.84
CA LEU A 60 15.94 17.61 -7.41
C LEU A 60 16.07 17.48 -8.93
N ALA A 61 15.12 16.81 -9.62
CA ALA A 61 15.25 16.58 -11.07
C ALA A 61 15.24 17.87 -11.90
N ASN A 62 14.72 18.98 -11.36
CA ASN A 62 14.77 20.29 -12.01
C ASN A 62 16.12 21.01 -11.86
N GLY A 63 17.12 20.35 -11.28
CA GLY A 63 18.45 20.91 -11.01
C GLY A 63 18.48 21.92 -9.85
N ALA A 64 17.35 22.14 -9.16
CA ALA A 64 17.33 22.92 -7.94
C ALA A 64 17.84 22.07 -6.78
N GLU A 65 18.58 22.71 -5.88
CA GLU A 65 18.92 22.13 -4.60
C GLU A 65 17.86 22.54 -3.58
N TYR A 66 17.47 21.61 -2.72
CA TYR A 66 16.68 21.97 -1.56
C TYR A 66 17.56 22.77 -0.56
N VAL A 67 17.47 24.11 -0.64
CA VAL A 67 18.19 25.03 0.25
C VAL A 67 17.50 25.06 1.62
N GLY A 68 17.81 24.08 2.47
CA GLY A 68 17.07 23.91 3.72
C GLY A 68 17.34 22.62 4.52
N ALA A 69 18.60 22.37 4.85
CA ALA A 69 19.07 21.64 6.05
C ALA A 69 19.11 20.10 6.12
N VAL A 70 18.26 19.29 5.47
CA VAL A 70 18.44 17.82 5.33
C VAL A 70 17.29 17.24 4.49
N CYS A 71 17.54 16.15 3.80
CA CYS A 71 16.52 15.39 3.08
C CYS A 71 16.85 13.90 3.12
N TYR A 72 15.89 13.06 2.76
CA TYR A 72 16.14 11.64 2.58
C TYR A 72 15.46 11.12 1.31
N GLU A 73 16.06 10.08 0.75
CA GLU A 73 15.53 9.33 -0.38
C GLU A 73 14.72 8.15 0.17
N GLY A 74 13.44 8.08 -0.18
CA GLY A 74 12.51 7.04 0.23
C GLY A 74 12.08 6.19 -0.96
N GLU A 75 11.79 4.92 -0.69
CA GLU A 75 11.18 4.00 -1.65
C GLU A 75 10.02 3.26 -1.00
N ILE A 76 8.90 3.20 -1.72
CA ILE A 76 7.79 2.31 -1.41
C ILE A 76 7.66 1.32 -2.56
N THR A 77 7.95 0.04 -2.27
CA THR A 77 7.74 -1.06 -3.20
C THR A 77 6.41 -1.74 -2.90
N LEU A 78 5.62 -1.92 -3.95
CA LEU A 78 4.33 -2.60 -4.00
C LEU A 78 4.57 -3.98 -4.63
N SER A 79 4.45 -5.06 -3.87
CA SER A 79 4.67 -6.43 -4.34
C SER A 79 3.35 -7.20 -4.32
N ALA A 80 2.84 -7.60 -5.48
CA ALA A 80 1.54 -8.26 -5.60
C ALA A 80 1.70 -9.78 -5.69
N LYS A 81 0.98 -10.54 -4.88
CA LYS A 81 0.97 -12.02 -4.91
C LYS A 81 0.00 -12.58 -5.95
N ASP A 82 -0.98 -11.79 -6.34
CA ASP A 82 -2.02 -12.13 -7.31
C ASP A 82 -2.12 -11.04 -8.36
N ASP A 83 -2.82 -11.33 -9.46
CA ASP A 83 -3.18 -10.32 -10.44
C ASP A 83 -4.02 -9.20 -9.79
N ILE A 84 -3.61 -7.96 -9.98
CA ILE A 84 -4.38 -6.77 -9.59
C ILE A 84 -4.55 -5.93 -10.84
N THR A 85 -5.78 -5.87 -11.34
CA THR A 85 -6.13 -5.09 -12.53
C THR A 85 -6.97 -3.88 -12.15
N GLY A 86 -7.11 -2.94 -13.09
CA GLY A 86 -7.83 -1.70 -12.86
C GLY A 86 -7.01 -0.64 -12.14
N ARG A 87 -7.53 0.59 -12.17
CA ARG A 87 -6.83 1.82 -11.71
C ARG A 87 -7.62 2.61 -10.67
N ASP A 88 -8.88 2.24 -10.47
CA ASP A 88 -9.80 2.94 -9.59
C ASP A 88 -9.58 2.51 -8.14
N TRP A 89 -8.39 2.73 -7.61
CA TRP A 89 -8.05 2.49 -6.21
C TRP A 89 -6.91 3.41 -5.80
N ALA A 90 -6.82 3.67 -4.50
CA ALA A 90 -5.72 4.44 -3.95
C ALA A 90 -5.32 3.91 -2.58
N ILE A 91 -4.02 3.96 -2.31
CA ILE A 91 -3.43 3.61 -1.01
C ILE A 91 -3.13 4.91 -0.28
N PHE A 92 -3.61 5.00 0.94
CA PHE A 92 -3.40 6.14 1.82
C PHE A 92 -2.46 5.74 2.95
N PHE A 93 -1.56 6.66 3.27
CA PHE A 93 -0.54 6.43 4.29
C PHE A 93 -0.12 7.73 4.95
N SER A 94 0.44 7.60 6.16
CA SER A 94 0.99 8.73 6.90
C SER A 94 2.48 8.86 6.60
N GLN A 95 2.85 10.02 6.08
CA GLN A 95 4.20 10.46 5.80
C GLN A 95 4.41 11.79 6.52
N VAL A 96 5.16 11.71 7.62
CA VAL A 96 5.29 12.79 8.62
C VAL A 96 5.92 14.06 8.05
N GLU A 97 6.91 13.89 7.18
CA GLU A 97 7.67 14.99 6.60
C GLU A 97 7.23 15.25 5.15
N PRO A 98 7.24 16.50 4.67
CA PRO A 98 6.76 16.84 3.33
C PRO A 98 7.56 16.15 2.21
N VAL A 99 6.86 15.53 1.28
CA VAL A 99 7.46 14.99 0.05
C VAL A 99 7.82 16.17 -0.87
N ALA A 100 9.08 16.23 -1.30
CA ALA A 100 9.60 17.25 -2.21
C ALA A 100 9.41 16.85 -3.67
N GLU A 101 9.62 15.57 -3.98
CA GLU A 101 9.65 15.06 -5.34
C GLU A 101 9.28 13.58 -5.36
N VAL A 102 8.67 13.13 -6.45
CA VAL A 102 8.22 11.75 -6.67
C VAL A 102 8.73 11.29 -8.03
N HIS A 103 9.26 10.08 -8.09
CA HIS A 103 9.80 9.43 -9.26
C HIS A 103 9.07 8.10 -9.49
N SER A 104 8.01 8.15 -10.29
CA SER A 104 7.29 6.97 -10.75
C SER A 104 6.42 7.35 -11.95
N ASP A 105 6.40 6.50 -12.98
CA ASP A 105 5.53 6.69 -14.14
C ASP A 105 4.15 6.09 -13.90
N GLU A 106 4.10 4.93 -13.24
CA GLU A 106 2.87 4.16 -13.04
C GLU A 106 2.06 4.59 -11.80
N PHE A 107 2.65 5.39 -10.91
CA PHE A 107 1.99 5.87 -9.70
C PHE A 107 2.21 7.36 -9.47
N GLU A 108 1.16 8.02 -9.01
CA GLU A 108 1.24 9.35 -8.41
C GLU A 108 1.27 9.23 -6.89
N LEU A 109 2.10 10.03 -6.23
CA LEU A 109 2.11 10.21 -4.78
C LEU A 109 1.78 11.68 -4.49
N VAL A 110 0.64 11.91 -3.81
CA VAL A 110 0.08 13.24 -3.59
C VAL A 110 -0.17 13.48 -2.10
N HIS A 111 0.23 14.65 -1.61
CA HIS A 111 -0.12 15.14 -0.27
C HIS A 111 -1.60 15.54 -0.21
N ILE A 112 -2.31 15.10 0.83
CA ILE A 112 -3.73 15.41 1.03
C ILE A 112 -3.91 16.46 2.13
N ASN A 113 -3.52 16.13 3.36
CA ASN A 113 -3.60 17.03 4.51
C ASN A 113 -2.79 16.49 5.69
N GLY A 114 -2.15 17.36 6.47
CA GLY A 114 -1.31 16.94 7.59
C GLY A 114 -0.21 16.00 7.11
N ASP A 115 -0.13 14.81 7.69
CA ASP A 115 0.77 13.73 7.27
C ASP A 115 0.14 12.78 6.24
N LEU A 116 -1.15 12.94 5.90
CA LEU A 116 -1.85 12.04 4.99
C LEU A 116 -1.41 12.27 3.55
N HIS A 117 -0.93 11.19 2.94
CA HIS A 117 -0.56 11.12 1.53
C HIS A 117 -1.32 9.97 0.85
N ARG A 118 -1.37 10.04 -0.48
CA ARG A 118 -2.08 9.07 -1.33
C ARG A 118 -1.19 8.62 -2.47
N ILE A 119 -1.06 7.30 -2.65
CA ILE A 119 -0.50 6.66 -3.84
C ILE A 119 -1.66 6.17 -4.70
N GLN A 120 -1.70 6.53 -5.98
CA GLN A 120 -2.74 6.07 -6.92
C GLN A 120 -2.15 5.69 -8.29
N PRO A 121 -2.70 4.69 -8.99
CA PRO A 121 -2.28 4.35 -10.35
C PRO A 121 -2.50 5.49 -11.35
N THR A 122 -1.56 5.68 -12.27
CA THR A 122 -1.68 6.63 -13.40
C THR A 122 -2.24 5.95 -14.65
N ASP A 123 -2.40 6.70 -15.74
CA ASP A 123 -2.70 6.13 -17.08
C ASP A 123 -1.59 5.23 -17.62
N ALA A 124 -0.37 5.27 -17.06
CA ALA A 124 0.71 4.36 -17.43
C ALA A 124 0.59 2.99 -16.73
N PHE A 125 -0.15 2.90 -15.62
CA PHE A 125 -0.30 1.64 -14.89
C PHE A 125 -0.98 0.56 -15.71
N ARG A 126 -0.42 -0.64 -15.74
CA ARG A 126 -0.92 -1.79 -16.53
C ARG A 126 -1.49 -2.95 -15.68
N GLY A 127 -1.63 -2.76 -14.38
CA GLY A 127 -1.94 -3.85 -13.45
C GLY A 127 -0.68 -4.42 -12.81
N PHE A 128 -0.86 -5.37 -11.90
CA PHE A 128 0.20 -6.24 -11.41
C PHE A 128 -0.04 -7.66 -11.91
N GLN A 129 1.03 -8.36 -12.28
CA GLN A 129 1.08 -9.80 -12.40
C GLN A 129 1.46 -10.44 -11.05
N PRO A 130 1.20 -11.74 -10.84
CA PRO A 130 1.60 -12.44 -9.62
C PRO A 130 3.12 -12.42 -9.46
N GLY A 131 3.59 -11.97 -8.30
CA GLY A 131 4.99 -11.77 -7.96
C GLY A 131 5.62 -10.48 -8.53
N GLU A 132 4.85 -9.63 -9.23
CA GLU A 132 5.37 -8.37 -9.77
C GLU A 132 5.58 -7.34 -8.67
N GLU A 133 6.69 -6.61 -8.78
CA GLU A 133 7.03 -5.50 -7.90
C GLU A 133 7.08 -4.19 -8.68
N LYS A 134 6.52 -3.13 -8.10
CA LYS A 134 6.63 -1.77 -8.61
C LYS A 134 7.05 -0.83 -7.51
N THR A 135 7.98 0.06 -7.81
CA THR A 135 8.55 0.97 -6.81
C THR A 135 8.18 2.41 -7.12
N VAL A 136 7.80 3.13 -6.07
CA VAL A 136 7.65 4.58 -6.06
C VAL A 136 8.82 5.14 -5.25
N SER A 137 9.77 5.76 -5.95
CA SER A 137 10.89 6.46 -5.31
C SER A 137 10.51 7.93 -5.10
N PHE A 138 10.95 8.55 -4.01
CA PHE A 138 10.60 9.93 -3.70
C PHE A 138 11.64 10.58 -2.78
N ILE A 139 11.70 11.91 -2.82
CA ILE A 139 12.57 12.73 -1.96
C ILE A 139 11.70 13.40 -0.91
N VAL A 140 12.16 13.40 0.34
CA VAL A 140 11.44 13.99 1.46
C VAL A 140 12.28 15.06 2.15
N ARG A 141 11.62 16.16 2.53
CA ARG A 141 12.23 17.28 3.28
C ARG A 141 12.33 16.91 4.76
N GLY A 142 13.42 16.25 5.13
CA GLY A 142 13.68 15.85 6.50
C GLY A 142 14.70 14.72 6.57
N GLN A 143 14.74 14.02 7.69
CA GLN A 143 15.59 12.83 7.86
C GLN A 143 14.87 11.78 8.70
N VAL A 144 15.22 10.52 8.47
CA VAL A 144 14.69 9.38 9.24
C VAL A 144 15.85 8.70 9.95
N LEU A 145 16.06 9.09 11.21
CA LEU A 145 17.09 8.51 12.08
C LEU A 145 16.58 7.30 12.89
N THR A 146 15.28 7.07 12.86
CA THR A 146 14.63 5.97 13.55
C THR A 146 13.44 5.50 12.73
N GLU A 147 13.29 4.17 12.66
CA GLU A 147 12.14 3.54 12.01
C GLU A 147 10.82 3.99 12.64
N ALA A 148 10.81 4.46 13.89
CA ALA A 148 9.61 4.96 14.56
C ALA A 148 8.90 6.09 13.79
N LYS A 149 9.62 6.89 12.97
CA LYS A 149 9.02 7.94 12.13
C LYS A 149 8.20 7.39 10.94
N LEU A 150 8.35 6.10 10.61
CA LEU A 150 7.66 5.46 9.49
C LEU A 150 6.36 4.83 9.99
N MET A 151 5.22 5.42 9.62
CA MET A 151 3.93 5.11 10.26
C MET A 151 3.28 3.86 9.65
N PRO A 152 2.66 2.97 10.46
CA PRO A 152 1.98 1.77 9.97
C PRO A 152 0.55 2.05 9.47
N ASN A 153 -0.17 0.98 9.15
CA ASN A 153 -1.61 0.97 8.82
C ASN A 153 -1.98 1.71 7.52
N TYR A 154 -1.30 1.35 6.43
CA TYR A 154 -1.66 1.84 5.10
C TYR A 154 -3.02 1.24 4.73
N TYR A 155 -3.92 2.04 4.18
CA TYR A 155 -5.24 1.57 3.81
C TYR A 155 -5.54 1.82 2.34
N VAL A 156 -6.21 0.87 1.70
CA VAL A 156 -6.70 1.02 0.33
C VAL A 156 -8.17 1.47 0.37
N ALA A 157 -8.54 2.36 -0.54
CA ALA A 157 -9.91 2.77 -0.75
C ALA A 157 -10.22 2.93 -2.25
N THR A 158 -11.48 2.70 -2.59
CA THR A 158 -12.07 3.01 -3.89
C THR A 158 -13.49 3.55 -3.71
N LYS A 159 -14.07 4.09 -4.77
CA LYS A 159 -15.46 4.54 -4.78
C LYS A 159 -16.38 3.33 -4.56
N ASN A 160 -17.41 3.49 -3.75
CA ASN A 160 -18.42 2.46 -3.45
C ASN A 160 -17.88 1.19 -2.75
N ALA A 161 -16.74 1.28 -2.07
CA ALA A 161 -16.23 0.22 -1.20
C ALA A 161 -15.83 0.78 0.17
N GLN A 162 -15.82 -0.08 1.18
CA GLN A 162 -15.25 0.25 2.48
C GLN A 162 -13.73 0.13 2.41
N ALA A 163 -13.03 1.14 2.94
CA ALA A 163 -11.58 1.12 3.03
C ALA A 163 -11.07 0.03 3.97
N LYS A 164 -9.94 -0.59 3.65
CA LYS A 164 -9.32 -1.64 4.47
C LYS A 164 -7.80 -1.45 4.59
N ILE A 165 -7.26 -1.79 5.76
CA ILE A 165 -5.81 -1.73 6.03
C ILE A 165 -5.11 -2.90 5.36
N ILE A 166 -4.08 -2.60 4.55
CA ILE A 166 -3.21 -3.57 3.89
C ILE A 166 -2.50 -4.42 4.94
N ASN A 167 -2.63 -5.74 4.82
CA ASN A 167 -2.34 -6.66 5.92
C ASN A 167 -0.90 -6.59 6.45
N ASN A 168 0.09 -6.46 5.57
CA ASN A 168 1.49 -6.46 5.99
C ASN A 168 1.95 -5.12 6.63
N THR A 169 1.12 -4.08 6.56
CA THR A 169 1.41 -2.77 7.16
C THR A 169 0.88 -2.61 8.58
N LYS A 170 0.12 -3.59 9.07
CA LYS A 170 -0.37 -3.64 10.46
C LYS A 170 0.80 -3.80 11.43
N ILE A 171 0.70 -3.17 12.59
CA ILE A 171 1.60 -3.42 13.70
C ILE A 171 1.48 -4.88 14.12
N LYS A 172 2.61 -5.55 14.34
CA LYS A 172 2.68 -6.85 14.99
C LYS A 172 3.33 -6.70 16.37
N ILE A 173 3.07 -7.64 17.26
CA ILE A 173 3.83 -7.75 18.51
C ILE A 173 4.84 -8.87 18.33
N ASP A 174 6.08 -8.61 18.67
CA ASP A 174 7.13 -9.63 18.73
C ASP A 174 6.95 -10.47 20.00
N ASP A 175 6.79 -11.78 19.84
CA ASP A 175 6.44 -12.69 20.95
C ASP A 175 7.56 -12.83 22.00
N GLU A 176 8.82 -12.62 21.61
CA GLU A 176 9.97 -12.72 22.51
C GLU A 176 10.17 -11.45 23.34
N THR A 177 10.10 -10.29 22.69
CA THR A 177 10.41 -8.99 23.32
C THR A 177 9.17 -8.28 23.85
N GLY A 178 7.97 -8.64 23.38
CA GLY A 178 6.72 -7.93 23.64
C GLY A 178 6.63 -6.56 22.96
N LEU A 179 7.57 -6.23 22.07
CA LEU A 179 7.63 -4.93 21.41
C LEU A 179 6.84 -4.90 20.11
N ALA A 180 6.31 -3.73 19.78
CA ALA A 180 5.63 -3.49 18.51
C ALA A 180 6.63 -3.48 17.34
N THR A 181 6.33 -4.24 16.29
CA THR A 181 7.09 -4.32 15.04
C THR A 181 6.26 -3.87 13.85
N LYS A 182 6.93 -3.41 12.80
CA LYS A 182 6.31 -2.93 11.56
C LYS A 182 6.90 -3.72 10.38
N PRO A 183 6.22 -4.80 9.95
CA PRO A 183 6.80 -5.76 8.98
C PRO A 183 7.12 -5.15 7.61
N HIS A 184 6.37 -4.13 7.22
CA HIS A 184 6.55 -3.39 5.97
C HIS A 184 7.75 -2.42 5.98
N ILE A 185 8.40 -2.17 7.12
CA ILE A 185 9.54 -1.27 7.20
C ILE A 185 10.82 -2.07 7.06
N LYS A 186 11.65 -1.72 6.08
CA LYS A 186 12.99 -2.29 5.96
C LYS A 186 13.87 -1.74 7.08
N ALA A 187 14.60 -2.63 7.74
CA ALA A 187 15.53 -2.24 8.80
C ALA A 187 16.51 -1.17 8.31
N ILE A 188 16.64 -0.08 9.05
CA ILE A 188 17.64 0.94 8.79
C ILE A 188 18.96 0.42 9.36
N THR A 189 19.98 0.29 8.51
CA THR A 189 21.31 -0.20 8.87
C THR A 189 22.36 0.85 8.51
N GLY A 190 23.61 0.69 8.97
CA GLY A 190 24.69 1.65 8.66
C GLY A 190 24.68 2.88 9.56
N ALA A 191 25.41 2.80 10.68
CA ALA A 191 25.33 3.81 11.73
C ALA A 191 25.75 5.22 11.30
N ASP A 192 26.83 5.32 10.53
CA ASP A 192 27.39 6.61 10.12
C ASP A 192 26.57 7.27 8.99
N GLU A 193 25.87 6.47 8.19
CA GLU A 193 25.05 6.95 7.07
C GLU A 193 23.64 7.34 7.51
N HIS A 194 23.04 6.58 8.42
CA HIS A 194 21.61 6.72 8.71
C HIS A 194 21.26 7.25 10.11
N PHE A 195 22.15 7.13 11.12
CA PHE A 195 21.81 7.50 12.51
C PHE A 195 22.42 8.80 12.99
N LYS A 196 23.23 9.46 12.16
CA LYS A 196 23.84 10.77 12.47
C LYS A 196 22.98 11.90 11.95
N ARG A 197 22.67 12.88 12.80
CA ARG A 197 21.89 14.07 12.41
C ARG A 197 22.66 15.02 11.47
N SER A 198 24.00 15.01 11.58
CA SER A 198 24.92 15.80 10.76
C SER A 198 26.34 15.25 10.92
N LYS A 199 27.31 15.73 10.12
CA LYS A 199 28.74 15.42 10.29
C LYS A 199 29.31 15.74 11.68
N ASN A 200 28.68 16.66 12.42
CA ASN A 200 29.12 17.07 13.76
C ASN A 200 28.37 16.33 14.88
N ASP A 201 27.51 15.35 14.54
CA ASP A 201 26.77 14.58 15.53
C ASP A 201 27.69 13.56 16.22
N LEU A 202 28.07 13.88 17.45
CA LEU A 202 28.93 13.05 18.29
C LEU A 202 28.15 12.01 19.11
N THR A 203 26.83 11.91 18.93
CA THR A 203 26.00 10.96 19.68
C THR A 203 26.43 9.53 19.34
N PRO A 204 26.90 8.74 20.32
CA PRO A 204 27.26 7.34 20.09
C PRO A 204 25.99 6.51 19.89
N LEU A 205 26.07 5.51 19.00
CA LEU A 205 24.98 4.57 18.85
C LEU A 205 24.88 3.69 20.11
N ALA A 206 23.67 3.57 20.66
CA ALA A 206 23.38 2.77 21.85
C ALA A 206 23.39 1.26 21.55
N THR A 207 24.55 0.74 21.15
CA THR A 207 24.79 -0.70 20.97
C THR A 207 24.87 -1.41 22.32
N ALA A 208 24.72 -2.75 22.33
CA ALA A 208 24.86 -3.55 23.55
C ALA A 208 26.21 -3.31 24.26
N SER A 209 27.31 -3.27 23.50
CA SER A 209 28.65 -3.00 24.03
C SER A 209 28.74 -1.60 24.66
N TYR A 210 28.26 -0.57 23.96
CA TYR A 210 28.26 0.80 24.47
C TYR A 210 27.45 0.92 25.77
N LEU A 211 26.23 0.37 25.79
CA LEU A 211 25.35 0.42 26.97
C LEU A 211 25.95 -0.33 28.17
N PHE A 212 26.60 -1.47 27.93
CA PHE A 212 27.32 -2.21 28.98
C PHE A 212 28.45 -1.38 29.59
N GLU A 213 29.21 -0.64 28.78
CA GLU A 213 30.27 0.25 29.27
C GLU A 213 29.74 1.43 30.08
N GLN A 214 28.62 2.03 29.66
CA GLN A 214 28.00 3.17 30.36
C GLN A 214 27.25 2.80 31.64
N SER A 215 26.96 1.51 31.86
CA SER A 215 26.19 1.01 33.02
C SER A 215 27.07 0.43 34.13
N LYS A 216 28.39 0.60 34.04
CA LYS A 216 29.36 0.22 35.10
C LYS A 216 29.42 1.27 36.19
#